data_AF-A0A351UI38-F1
#
_entry.id   AF-A0A351UI38-F1
#
_cell.length_a   1.000
_cell.length_b   1.000
_cell.length_c   1.000
_cell.angle_alpha   90.00
_cell.angle_beta   90.00
_cell.angle_gamma   90.00
#
_symmetry.space_group_name_H-M   'P 1'
#
loop_
_entity.id
_entity.type
_entity.pdbx_description
1 polymer ?
#
loop_
_entity_poly.entity_id
_entity_poly.type
_entity_poly.pdbx_seq_one_letter_code
_entity_poly.pdbx_strand_id
1 'polypeptide(L)'
;MRTETVPSLLIRGGGVTMSPLGLRLGESALEAFGAVPGWNGACAELDLDGAGADSFGAFKDRGGRVCRRVRLGPRRYGSMPRAEMLGFFSSVARRAAAAPAKAAPGRGGRARPARRPGPKVLLFRSLLNCAGKASTSLHQASWYLASALKAAGARPVFSELKLSVSGDNFEGGAELARLLRANRDIAFAALTLSESYFTGAEKLARFVKKVLPSCRVAVGGIMPSLHPFHVLAHMPSADLLVRGDGETVFPRAVRILGAGEPDAAAERELMRLGGFIYRDASRLVLSGTGQTNSEPDLDAATLDFGLLERGDVAQGGALYLSRGCLNSCNFCVSLGKGRFRGVSPARAGEWFRAYKQRVGELFGAGAPARCYGLGFYDDDFFADRERALEILALLKRRGLFTGFLQTGIRSFFKRGRPDASFLKRLDSSFFRPAEGAAAEKTDIFIGTENFSDGELKTLGKGYGYEEIKAVAAALSERKIRQGHHLILSNVFTRASDLRKNLAAVAALRREFPRYFDILRPVTPGLYSFYGTASRHRAEAAGLARCLSAGRTLAVPGFKEYDYPVAGGDIPADREAAALLPAALSRLAAL
;
A
#
# COMPACT_ATOMS: atom_id res chain seq x y z
N MET A 1 -20.63 4.31 5.91
CA MET A 1 -19.97 3.01 6.20
C MET A 1 -20.34 2.61 7.61
N ARG A 2 -21.06 1.50 7.82
CA ARG A 2 -21.10 0.90 9.15
C ARG A 2 -19.66 0.54 9.48
N THR A 3 -19.07 1.18 10.49
CA THR A 3 -17.82 0.73 11.06
C THR A 3 -18.13 -0.64 11.64
N GLU A 4 -17.95 -1.70 10.86
CA GLU A 4 -17.90 -3.05 11.40
C GLU A 4 -16.76 -3.03 12.40
N THR A 5 -17.14 -2.96 13.66
CA THR A 5 -16.22 -2.81 14.76
C THR A 5 -15.53 -4.15 14.94
N VAL A 6 -14.36 -4.28 14.33
CA VAL A 6 -13.54 -5.49 14.35
C VAL A 6 -12.92 -5.65 15.75
N PRO A 7 -12.77 -6.89 16.26
CA PRO A 7 -12.17 -7.12 17.57
C PRO A 7 -10.80 -6.48 17.72
N SER A 8 -10.50 -6.04 18.94
CA SER A 8 -9.15 -5.62 19.33
C SER A 8 -8.70 -6.43 20.53
N LEU A 9 -7.44 -6.81 20.50
CA LEU A 9 -6.80 -7.66 21.48
C LEU A 9 -5.52 -7.00 21.96
N LEU A 10 -5.30 -7.00 23.27
CA LEU A 10 -4.02 -6.68 23.89
C LEU A 10 -3.58 -7.91 24.67
N ILE A 11 -2.39 -8.40 24.40
CA ILE A 11 -1.73 -9.47 25.14
C ILE A 11 -0.58 -8.85 25.92
N ARG A 12 -0.50 -9.14 27.22
CA ARG A 12 0.62 -8.83 28.10
C ARG A 12 1.24 -10.13 28.59
N GLY A 13 2.56 -10.13 28.70
CA GLY A 13 3.28 -11.18 29.40
C GLY A 13 3.56 -12.44 28.59
N GLY A 14 4.59 -13.17 29.01
CA GLY A 14 5.01 -14.45 28.46
C GLY A 14 6.28 -14.46 27.61
N GLY A 15 6.98 -13.33 27.41
CA GLY A 15 8.21 -13.26 26.59
C GLY A 15 8.03 -13.68 25.12
N VAL A 16 6.79 -13.95 24.70
CA VAL A 16 6.43 -14.48 23.39
C VAL A 16 5.90 -13.42 22.44
N THR A 17 5.61 -12.20 22.91
CA THR A 17 4.89 -11.16 22.15
C THR A 17 5.60 -10.72 20.87
N MET A 18 6.92 -10.90 20.79
CA MET A 18 7.72 -10.66 19.58
C MET A 18 7.99 -11.92 18.75
N SER A 19 7.68 -13.11 19.25
CA SER A 19 8.01 -14.38 18.60
C SER A 19 6.88 -14.88 17.69
N PRO A 20 7.16 -15.77 16.73
CA PRO A 20 6.12 -16.45 15.95
C PRO A 20 5.09 -17.19 16.82
N LEU A 21 5.48 -17.69 17.99
CA LEU A 21 4.54 -18.28 18.95
C LEU A 21 3.54 -17.26 19.49
N GLY A 22 3.99 -16.04 19.82
CA GLY A 22 3.08 -14.97 20.23
C GLY A 22 2.15 -14.51 19.13
N LEU A 23 2.60 -14.52 17.86
CA LEU A 23 1.74 -14.25 16.71
C LEU A 23 0.64 -15.31 16.58
N ARG A 24 1.00 -16.61 16.66
CA ARG A 24 0.04 -17.73 16.61
C ARG A 24 -0.99 -17.59 17.74
N LEU A 25 -0.52 -17.32 18.95
CA LEU A 25 -1.36 -17.10 20.13
C LEU A 25 -2.31 -15.92 19.94
N GLY A 26 -1.80 -14.81 19.42
CA GLY A 26 -2.58 -13.61 19.11
C GLY A 26 -3.65 -13.87 18.04
N GLU A 27 -3.32 -14.57 16.96
CA GLU A 27 -4.28 -14.96 15.93
C GLU A 27 -5.37 -15.88 16.47
N SER A 28 -4.99 -16.96 17.15
CA SER A 28 -5.94 -17.92 17.73
C SER A 28 -6.86 -17.27 18.75
N ALA A 29 -6.33 -16.37 19.59
CA ALA A 29 -7.13 -15.60 20.52
C ALA A 29 -8.09 -14.65 19.78
N LEU A 30 -7.60 -13.89 18.81
CA LEU A 30 -8.42 -12.95 18.06
C LEU A 30 -9.56 -13.64 17.32
N GLU A 31 -9.29 -14.79 16.68
CA GLU A 31 -10.27 -15.63 16.02
C GLU A 31 -11.33 -16.15 17.01
N ALA A 32 -10.89 -16.75 18.12
CA ALA A 32 -11.77 -17.26 19.17
C ALA A 32 -12.68 -16.18 19.76
N PHE A 33 -12.14 -15.01 20.08
CA PHE A 33 -12.91 -13.89 20.60
C PHE A 33 -13.87 -13.31 19.55
N GLY A 34 -13.42 -13.17 18.30
CA GLY A 34 -14.24 -12.71 17.19
C GLY A 34 -15.42 -13.63 16.86
N ALA A 35 -15.31 -14.93 17.15
CA ALA A 35 -16.38 -15.90 16.96
C ALA A 35 -17.49 -15.85 18.05
N VAL A 36 -17.30 -15.10 19.14
CA VAL A 36 -18.32 -14.95 20.18
C VAL A 36 -19.48 -14.09 19.65
N PRO A 37 -20.74 -14.55 19.73
CA PRO A 37 -21.90 -13.74 19.32
C PRO A 37 -21.95 -12.39 20.05
N GLY A 38 -22.20 -11.31 19.29
CA GLY A 38 -22.27 -9.95 19.85
C GLY A 38 -20.91 -9.33 20.21
N TRP A 39 -19.79 -9.94 19.81
CA TRP A 39 -18.44 -9.41 20.04
C TRP A 39 -18.06 -8.21 19.15
N ASN A 40 -19.00 -7.72 18.34
CA ASN A 40 -18.80 -6.54 17.49
C ASN A 40 -18.40 -5.34 18.35
N GLY A 41 -17.15 -4.90 18.18
CA GLY A 41 -16.59 -3.75 18.86
C GLY A 41 -16.23 -3.97 20.30
N ALA A 42 -16.21 -5.22 20.78
CA ALA A 42 -15.61 -5.55 22.05
C ALA A 42 -14.08 -5.54 21.97
N CYS A 43 -13.43 -5.39 23.12
CA CYS A 43 -11.98 -5.53 23.26
C CYS A 43 -11.63 -6.64 24.26
N ALA A 44 -10.46 -7.25 24.15
CA ALA A 44 -9.93 -8.17 25.15
C ALA A 44 -8.53 -7.75 25.59
N GLU A 45 -8.30 -7.71 26.90
CA GLU A 45 -7.00 -7.62 27.54
C GLU A 45 -6.66 -8.99 28.12
N LEU A 46 -5.65 -9.67 27.56
CA LEU A 46 -5.12 -10.94 28.04
C LEU A 46 -3.81 -10.70 28.78
N ASP A 47 -3.71 -11.22 29.99
CA ASP A 47 -2.51 -11.22 30.82
C ASP A 47 -2.07 -12.69 30.99
N LEU A 48 -0.96 -13.07 30.35
CA LEU A 48 -0.44 -14.44 30.31
C LEU A 48 0.49 -14.75 31.49
N ASP A 49 0.93 -13.73 32.24
CA ASP A 49 1.84 -13.88 33.39
C ASP A 49 1.08 -13.93 34.72
N GLY A 50 -0.18 -14.40 34.71
CA GLY A 50 -1.00 -14.47 35.90
C GLY A 50 -0.42 -15.42 36.95
N ALA A 51 -0.16 -14.91 38.16
CA ALA A 51 0.09 -15.77 39.31
C ALA A 51 -1.25 -16.39 39.79
N GLY A 52 -1.39 -17.71 39.67
CA GLY A 52 -2.54 -18.46 40.19
C GLY A 52 -3.56 -18.91 39.15
N ALA A 53 -4.81 -19.07 39.57
CA ALA A 53 -5.91 -19.55 38.73
C ALA A 53 -6.40 -18.48 37.73
N ASP A 54 -7.04 -18.94 36.65
CA ASP A 54 -7.59 -18.06 35.62
C ASP A 54 -8.68 -17.14 36.22
N SER A 55 -8.61 -15.85 35.90
CA SER A 55 -9.61 -14.87 36.34
C SER A 55 -10.18 -14.06 35.17
N PHE A 56 -11.46 -13.75 35.28
CA PHE A 56 -12.27 -13.16 34.21
C PHE A 56 -13.01 -11.95 34.75
N GLY A 57 -12.87 -10.82 34.06
CA GLY A 57 -13.57 -9.59 34.37
C GLY A 57 -13.98 -8.85 33.11
N ALA A 58 -14.80 -7.82 33.28
CA ALA A 58 -15.19 -6.96 32.18
C ALA A 58 -15.40 -5.53 32.68
N PHE A 59 -15.11 -4.57 31.81
CA PHE A 59 -15.40 -3.17 32.06
C PHE A 59 -15.90 -2.46 30.81
N LYS A 60 -16.68 -1.39 30.98
CA LYS A 60 -17.01 -0.44 29.91
C LYS A 60 -16.00 0.69 29.89
N ASP A 61 -15.35 0.90 28.75
CA ASP A 61 -14.48 2.06 28.58
C ASP A 61 -15.28 3.37 28.38
N ARG A 62 -14.59 4.51 28.29
CA ARG A 62 -15.22 5.84 28.16
C ARG A 62 -16.11 6.00 26.93
N GLY A 63 -15.88 5.22 25.88
CA GLY A 63 -16.72 5.21 24.67
C GLY A 63 -17.85 4.18 24.73
N GLY A 64 -18.11 3.59 25.91
CA GLY A 64 -19.12 2.55 26.09
C GLY A 64 -18.71 1.18 25.56
N ARG A 65 -17.52 1.04 24.99
CA ARG A 65 -17.00 -0.23 24.46
C ARG A 65 -16.73 -1.20 25.61
N VAL A 66 -17.27 -2.41 25.49
CA VAL A 66 -17.06 -3.48 26.47
C VAL A 66 -15.69 -4.11 26.25
N CYS A 67 -14.87 -4.10 27.29
CA CYS A 67 -13.54 -4.69 27.31
C CYS A 67 -13.50 -5.82 28.32
N ARG A 68 -13.16 -7.02 27.86
CA ARG A 68 -12.97 -8.19 28.71
C ARG A 68 -11.53 -8.23 29.18
N ARG A 69 -11.33 -8.45 30.47
CA ARG A 69 -10.02 -8.66 31.07
C ARG A 69 -9.91 -10.11 31.47
N VAL A 70 -8.91 -10.79 30.95
CA VAL A 70 -8.61 -12.18 31.27
C VAL A 70 -7.19 -12.24 31.77
N ARG A 71 -6.99 -12.82 32.94
CA ARG A 71 -5.67 -13.22 33.42
C ARG A 71 -5.63 -14.73 33.45
N LEU A 72 -4.67 -15.32 32.75
CA LEU A 72 -4.48 -16.75 32.66
C LEU A 72 -3.32 -17.15 33.57
N GLY A 73 -3.46 -18.28 34.25
CA GLY A 73 -2.34 -18.90 34.95
C GLY A 73 -1.26 -19.38 33.98
N PRO A 74 -0.08 -19.79 34.45
CA PRO A 74 1.02 -20.23 33.58
C PRO A 74 0.61 -21.45 32.74
N ARG A 75 0.98 -21.44 31.45
CA ARG A 75 0.72 -22.54 30.50
C ARG A 75 1.91 -22.74 29.56
N ARG A 76 2.04 -23.95 29.00
CA ARG A 76 3.04 -24.29 27.98
C ARG A 76 2.46 -24.13 26.57
N TYR A 77 2.32 -22.91 26.09
CA TYR A 77 1.76 -22.64 24.77
C TYR A 77 2.60 -23.21 23.61
N GLY A 78 3.92 -23.35 23.81
CA GLY A 78 4.83 -23.82 22.76
C GLY A 78 4.59 -25.27 22.31
N SER A 79 3.96 -26.11 23.14
CA SER A 79 3.63 -27.49 22.79
C SER A 79 2.24 -27.64 22.17
N MET A 80 1.42 -26.58 22.17
CA MET A 80 0.05 -26.63 21.65
C MET A 80 0.03 -26.44 20.13
N PRO A 81 -0.51 -27.40 19.35
CA PRO A 81 -0.84 -27.18 17.95
C PRO A 81 -1.88 -26.05 17.78
N ARG A 82 -1.93 -25.42 16.61
CA ARG A 82 -2.85 -24.29 16.32
C ARG A 82 -4.31 -24.62 16.63
N ALA A 83 -4.77 -25.83 16.28
CA ALA A 83 -6.15 -26.25 16.53
C ALA A 83 -6.48 -26.37 18.04
N GLU A 84 -5.56 -26.94 18.83
CA GLU A 84 -5.70 -27.02 20.29
C GLU A 84 -5.71 -25.62 20.92
N MET A 85 -4.80 -24.75 20.47
CA MET A 85 -4.70 -23.37 20.92
C MET A 85 -5.99 -22.58 20.62
N LEU A 86 -6.57 -22.74 19.43
CA LEU A 86 -7.86 -22.15 19.07
C LEU A 86 -9.00 -22.68 19.95
N GLY A 87 -9.05 -23.99 20.20
CA GLY A 87 -10.02 -24.61 21.10
C GLY A 87 -9.93 -24.07 22.54
N PHE A 88 -8.70 -23.92 23.04
CA PHE A 88 -8.43 -23.31 24.35
C PHE A 88 -8.95 -21.87 24.42
N PHE A 89 -8.55 -21.01 23.47
CA PHE A 89 -9.01 -19.61 23.48
C PHE A 89 -10.51 -19.48 23.24
N SER A 90 -11.14 -20.40 22.51
CA SER A 90 -12.60 -20.44 22.36
C SER A 90 -13.30 -20.67 23.71
N SER A 91 -12.75 -21.53 24.56
CA SER A 91 -13.24 -21.73 25.93
C SER A 91 -13.03 -20.47 26.78
N VAL A 92 -11.85 -19.87 26.70
CA VAL A 92 -11.51 -18.61 27.40
C VAL A 92 -12.48 -17.48 27.00
N ALA A 93 -12.74 -17.33 25.70
CA ALA A 93 -13.61 -16.29 25.16
C ALA A 93 -15.05 -16.43 25.65
N ARG A 94 -15.61 -17.66 25.67
CA ARG A 94 -16.95 -17.93 26.21
C ARG A 94 -17.06 -17.57 27.69
N ARG A 95 -16.07 -17.96 28.50
CA ARG A 95 -16.02 -17.61 29.94
C ARG A 95 -15.92 -16.09 30.15
N ALA A 96 -15.08 -15.42 29.36
CA ALA A 96 -14.92 -13.97 29.42
C ALA A 96 -16.19 -13.21 29.02
N ALA A 97 -16.96 -13.73 28.06
CA ALA A 97 -18.22 -13.15 27.62
C ALA A 97 -19.30 -13.17 28.72
N ALA A 98 -19.30 -14.21 29.56
CA ALA A 98 -20.25 -14.37 30.67
C ALA A 98 -19.96 -13.44 31.87
N ALA A 99 -18.78 -12.83 31.97
CA ALA A 99 -18.44 -11.94 33.09
C ALA A 99 -19.26 -10.63 33.05
N PRO A 100 -19.83 -10.13 34.16
CA PRO A 100 -20.57 -8.87 34.17
C PRO A 100 -19.62 -7.66 33.98
N ALA A 101 -20.03 -6.71 33.13
CA ALA A 101 -19.23 -5.51 32.85
C ALA A 101 -19.49 -4.41 33.88
N LYS A 102 -18.44 -4.01 34.62
CA LYS A 102 -18.48 -2.86 35.54
C LYS A 102 -18.06 -1.57 34.83
N ALA A 103 -18.35 -0.40 35.39
CA ALA A 103 -17.78 0.84 34.88
C ALA A 103 -16.24 0.82 35.04
N ALA A 104 -15.49 1.30 34.04
CA ALA A 104 -14.04 1.43 34.21
C ALA A 104 -13.72 2.38 35.37
N PRO A 105 -12.70 2.09 36.20
CA PRO A 105 -12.26 3.03 37.23
C PRO A 105 -11.89 4.38 36.60
N GLY A 106 -12.42 5.46 37.16
CA GLY A 106 -12.12 6.83 36.76
C GLY A 106 -10.63 7.12 36.91
N ARG A 107 -10.05 7.87 35.95
CA ARG A 107 -8.67 8.36 36.09
C ARG A 107 -8.63 9.53 37.07
N GLY A 108 -7.75 9.44 38.08
CA GLY A 108 -7.14 10.63 38.65
C GLY A 108 -6.39 11.40 37.55
N GLY A 109 -6.64 12.70 37.45
CA GLY A 109 -6.02 13.56 36.44
C GLY A 109 -4.51 13.52 36.56
N ARG A 110 -3.82 13.11 35.49
CA ARG A 110 -2.40 13.40 35.34
C ARG A 110 -2.26 14.67 34.52
N ALA A 111 -1.46 15.60 35.03
CA ALA A 111 -1.06 16.80 34.33
C ALA A 111 -0.58 16.45 32.91
N ARG A 112 -1.00 17.25 31.93
CA ARG A 112 -0.39 17.22 30.59
C ARG A 112 1.11 17.36 30.78
N PRO A 113 1.95 16.43 30.28
CA PRO A 113 3.39 16.67 30.31
C PRO A 113 3.66 17.99 29.60
N ALA A 114 4.63 18.74 30.11
CA ALA A 114 5.10 19.99 29.50
C ALA A 114 5.31 19.80 27.99
N ARG A 115 5.11 20.87 27.19
CA ARG A 115 5.30 20.88 25.73
C ARG A 115 6.69 20.37 25.35
N ARG A 116 6.85 19.05 25.25
CA ARG A 116 8.02 18.42 24.66
C ARG A 116 7.92 18.62 23.16
N PRO A 117 9.05 18.89 22.47
CA PRO A 117 9.06 18.87 21.02
C PRO A 117 8.56 17.51 20.55
N GLY A 118 7.72 17.49 19.50
CA GLY A 118 7.14 16.24 19.02
C GLY A 118 8.22 15.23 18.57
N PRO A 119 7.87 13.94 18.56
CA PRO A 119 8.82 12.86 18.23
C PRO A 119 9.38 13.05 16.81
N LYS A 120 10.68 12.76 16.64
CA LYS A 120 11.28 12.69 15.31
C LYS A 120 10.95 11.35 14.65
N VAL A 121 10.62 11.40 13.37
CA VAL A 121 10.27 10.23 12.56
C VAL A 121 11.16 10.21 11.32
N LEU A 122 12.00 9.18 11.20
CA LEU A 122 12.76 8.92 9.99
C LEU A 122 11.82 8.44 8.89
N LEU A 123 11.85 9.15 7.76
CA LEU A 123 11.20 8.82 6.51
C LEU A 123 12.26 8.72 5.40
N PHE A 124 11.91 8.07 4.31
CA PHE A 124 12.77 7.97 3.13
C PHE A 124 12.13 8.76 2.01
N ARG A 125 12.88 9.65 1.34
CA ARG A 125 12.33 10.48 0.27
C ARG A 125 11.69 9.61 -0.80
N SER A 126 12.42 8.61 -1.25
CA SER A 126 11.91 7.56 -2.13
C SER A 126 12.60 6.25 -1.79
N LEU A 127 11.95 5.40 -0.98
CA LEU A 127 12.56 4.16 -0.50
C LEU A 127 12.79 3.15 -1.63
N LEU A 128 11.97 3.15 -2.68
CA LEU A 128 12.06 2.18 -3.77
C LEU A 128 12.84 2.77 -4.95
N ASN A 129 13.92 2.09 -5.36
CA ASN A 129 14.66 2.40 -6.59
C ASN A 129 14.39 1.34 -7.66
N CYS A 130 13.92 1.77 -8.82
CA CYS A 130 13.94 0.92 -10.02
C CYS A 130 15.31 1.02 -10.67
N ALA A 131 15.88 -0.12 -11.10
CA ALA A 131 17.13 -0.15 -11.85
C ALA A 131 17.06 0.82 -13.05
N GLY A 132 18.04 1.71 -13.20
CA GLY A 132 18.11 2.70 -14.28
C GLY A 132 17.25 3.97 -14.09
N LYS A 133 16.49 4.12 -12.99
CA LYS A 133 15.72 5.35 -12.69
C LYS A 133 16.08 5.91 -11.32
N ALA A 134 17.20 6.63 -11.24
CA ALA A 134 17.54 7.40 -10.06
C ALA A 134 16.65 8.66 -9.98
N SER A 135 15.44 8.55 -9.41
CA SER A 135 14.64 9.75 -9.10
C SER A 135 15.04 10.31 -7.74
N THR A 136 15.46 11.56 -7.68
CA THR A 136 15.68 12.29 -6.41
C THR A 136 14.39 12.90 -5.84
N SER A 137 13.25 12.68 -6.51
CA SER A 137 11.95 13.23 -6.11
C SER A 137 11.40 12.54 -4.86
N LEU A 138 10.83 13.33 -3.95
CA LEU A 138 10.02 12.89 -2.84
C LEU A 138 8.80 12.11 -3.36
N HIS A 139 8.72 10.85 -2.97
CA HIS A 139 7.61 9.97 -3.29
C HIS A 139 6.34 10.41 -2.55
N GLN A 140 5.19 10.30 -3.20
CA GLN A 140 3.91 10.84 -2.72
C GLN A 140 3.47 10.19 -1.42
N ALA A 141 3.65 8.87 -1.28
CA ALA A 141 3.38 8.18 -0.01
C ALA A 141 4.21 8.77 1.15
N SER A 142 5.49 9.09 0.92
CA SER A 142 6.34 9.73 1.92
C SER A 142 5.93 11.18 2.18
N TRP A 143 5.58 11.93 1.15
CA TRP A 143 5.13 13.32 1.27
C TRP A 143 3.80 13.45 2.04
N TYR A 144 2.81 12.63 1.69
CA TYR A 144 1.49 12.65 2.31
C TYR A 144 1.61 12.26 3.78
N LEU A 145 2.39 11.21 4.08
CA LEU A 145 2.64 10.78 5.45
C LEU A 145 3.42 11.84 6.25
N ALA A 146 4.45 12.45 5.67
CA ALA A 146 5.22 13.51 6.30
C ALA A 146 4.37 14.74 6.62
N SER A 147 3.48 15.12 5.70
CA SER A 147 2.54 16.23 5.88
C SER A 147 1.58 15.95 7.05
N ALA A 148 1.01 14.75 7.10
CA ALA A 148 0.13 14.33 8.19
C ALA A 148 0.85 14.25 9.55
N LEU A 149 2.09 13.74 9.56
CA LEU A 149 2.94 13.69 10.75
C LEU A 149 3.25 15.11 11.27
N LYS A 150 3.63 16.02 10.38
CA LYS A 150 3.93 17.41 10.74
C LYS A 150 2.69 18.15 11.24
N ALA A 151 1.53 17.95 10.60
CA ALA A 151 0.25 18.48 11.07
C ALA A 151 -0.13 17.97 12.46
N ALA A 152 0.24 16.72 12.80
CA ALA A 152 0.06 16.15 14.13
C ALA A 152 1.17 16.55 15.14
N GLY A 153 2.12 17.40 14.75
CA GLY A 153 3.19 17.91 15.60
C GLY A 153 4.45 17.04 15.66
N ALA A 154 4.54 15.94 14.90
CA ALA A 154 5.78 15.17 14.76
C ALA A 154 6.79 15.87 13.83
N ARG A 155 8.06 15.46 13.88
CA ARG A 155 9.15 16.06 13.11
C ARG A 155 9.74 15.05 12.12
N PRO A 156 9.37 15.09 10.83
CA PRO A 156 9.98 14.24 9.82
C PRO A 156 11.49 14.52 9.67
N VAL A 157 12.27 13.45 9.51
CA VAL A 157 13.69 13.48 9.12
C VAL A 157 13.83 12.62 7.87
N PHE A 158 14.36 13.17 6.78
CA PHE A 158 14.45 12.44 5.51
C PHE A 158 15.81 11.77 5.32
N SER A 159 15.79 10.60 4.71
CA SER A 159 16.95 9.89 4.17
C SER A 159 16.80 9.71 2.66
N GLU A 160 17.90 9.84 1.94
CA GLU A 160 18.01 9.58 0.50
C GLU A 160 18.19 8.10 0.16
N LEU A 161 18.37 7.25 1.18
CA LEU A 161 18.62 5.82 1.00
C LEU A 161 17.47 5.15 0.24
N LYS A 162 17.85 4.26 -0.67
CA LYS A 162 16.91 3.46 -1.45
C LYS A 162 17.21 1.97 -1.37
N LEU A 163 16.18 1.17 -1.60
CA LEU A 163 16.23 -0.26 -1.79
C LEU A 163 16.09 -0.58 -3.28
N SER A 164 16.89 -1.52 -3.76
CA SER A 164 16.69 -2.09 -5.10
C SER A 164 15.43 -2.95 -5.10
N VAL A 165 14.64 -2.86 -6.18
CA VAL A 165 13.45 -3.70 -6.40
C VAL A 165 13.77 -5.20 -6.39
N SER A 166 15.01 -5.60 -6.73
CA SER A 166 15.47 -6.99 -6.80
C SER A 166 16.64 -7.31 -5.85
N GLY A 167 17.01 -6.37 -4.97
CA GLY A 167 18.20 -6.51 -4.12
C GLY A 167 17.88 -7.05 -2.73
N ASP A 168 18.73 -7.97 -2.26
CA ASP A 168 18.72 -8.39 -0.86
C ASP A 168 19.46 -7.41 0.05
N ASN A 169 20.16 -6.40 -0.48
CA ASN A 169 20.94 -5.43 0.27
C ASN A 169 20.52 -3.99 -0.07
N PHE A 170 20.93 -3.05 0.79
CA PHE A 170 20.79 -1.62 0.56
C PHE A 170 22.16 -0.96 0.46
N GLU A 171 22.24 0.08 -0.35
CA GLU A 171 23.43 0.94 -0.47
C GLU A 171 23.24 2.22 0.36
N GLY A 172 24.31 2.98 0.59
CA GLY A 172 24.23 4.23 1.36
C GLY A 172 24.16 4.06 2.89
N GLY A 173 24.48 2.87 3.43
CA GLY A 173 24.43 2.61 4.86
C GLY A 173 25.33 3.53 5.71
N ALA A 174 26.49 3.95 5.19
CA ALA A 174 27.37 4.89 5.88
C ALA A 174 26.74 6.29 6.05
N GLU A 175 26.04 6.77 5.02
CA GLU A 175 25.32 8.04 5.05
C GLU A 175 24.15 7.98 6.02
N LEU A 176 23.33 6.92 5.94
CA LEU A 176 22.26 6.70 6.91
C LEU A 176 22.82 6.63 8.35
N ALA A 177 23.94 5.95 8.57
CA ALA A 177 24.56 5.89 9.90
C ALA A 177 24.93 7.29 10.42
N ARG A 178 25.48 8.17 9.57
CA ARG A 178 25.80 9.56 9.93
C ARG A 178 24.53 10.33 10.28
N LEU A 179 23.48 10.24 9.47
CA LEU A 179 22.18 10.86 9.72
C LEU A 179 21.58 10.43 11.07
N LEU A 180 21.56 9.11 11.33
CA LEU A 180 21.05 8.53 12.57
C LEU A 180 21.90 8.95 13.79
N ARG A 181 23.23 9.00 13.65
CA ARG A 181 24.13 9.47 14.72
C ARG A 181 23.94 10.96 15.03
N ALA A 182 23.66 11.79 14.03
CA ALA A 182 23.33 13.20 14.22
C ALA A 182 21.92 13.42 14.80
N ASN A 183 21.03 12.42 14.70
CA ASN A 183 19.64 12.48 15.16
C ASN A 183 19.31 11.32 16.11
N ARG A 184 20.03 11.24 17.24
CA ARG A 184 19.86 10.18 18.23
C ARG A 184 18.46 10.12 18.86
N ASP A 185 17.69 11.20 18.78
CA ASP A 185 16.32 11.34 19.28
C ASP A 185 15.23 10.92 18.27
N ILE A 186 15.60 10.29 17.14
CA ILE A 186 14.62 9.63 16.25
C ILE A 186 13.91 8.52 17.03
N ALA A 187 12.60 8.67 17.20
CA ALA A 187 11.76 7.74 17.94
C ALA A 187 11.15 6.67 17.04
N PHE A 188 10.97 6.97 15.75
CA PHE A 188 10.37 6.06 14.78
C PHE A 188 11.11 6.07 13.45
N ALA A 189 11.16 4.94 12.77
CA ALA A 189 11.52 4.84 11.36
C ALA A 189 10.35 4.21 10.59
N ALA A 190 9.82 4.90 9.58
CA ALA A 190 8.70 4.42 8.78
C ALA A 190 9.18 3.83 7.45
N LEU A 191 8.78 2.60 7.19
CA LEU A 191 9.08 1.85 5.97
C LEU A 191 7.78 1.53 5.23
N THR A 192 7.76 1.75 3.93
CA THR A 192 6.77 1.10 3.05
C THR A 192 7.31 -0.27 2.66
N LEU A 193 6.45 -1.28 2.57
CA LEU A 193 6.82 -2.66 2.29
C LEU A 193 5.97 -3.24 1.14
N SER A 194 6.66 -3.68 0.09
CA SER A 194 6.14 -4.57 -0.93
C SER A 194 6.88 -5.91 -0.88
N GLU A 195 6.37 -6.90 -1.61
CA GLU A 195 6.94 -8.24 -1.64
C GLU A 195 8.37 -8.27 -2.22
N SER A 196 8.65 -7.43 -3.22
CA SER A 196 9.87 -7.53 -4.04
C SER A 196 11.16 -7.20 -3.29
N TYR A 197 11.11 -6.27 -2.32
CA TYR A 197 12.28 -5.83 -1.54
C TYR A 197 12.21 -6.22 -0.07
N PHE A 198 11.39 -7.21 0.29
CA PHE A 198 11.12 -7.61 1.68
C PHE A 198 12.40 -7.81 2.50
N THR A 199 13.34 -8.63 2.01
CA THR A 199 14.62 -8.90 2.70
C THR A 199 15.47 -7.65 2.88
N GLY A 200 15.50 -6.77 1.88
CA GLY A 200 16.20 -5.49 1.97
C GLY A 200 15.61 -4.58 3.06
N ALA A 201 14.27 -4.53 3.18
CA ALA A 201 13.58 -3.77 4.21
C ALA A 201 13.85 -4.30 5.63
N GLU A 202 13.85 -5.62 5.85
CA GLU A 202 14.21 -6.20 7.16
C GLU A 202 15.69 -5.91 7.51
N LYS A 203 16.61 -6.02 6.55
CA LYS A 203 18.02 -5.64 6.80
C LYS A 203 18.16 -4.17 7.17
N LEU A 204 17.43 -3.29 6.49
CA LEU A 204 17.40 -1.85 6.79
C LEU A 204 16.82 -1.58 8.18
N ALA A 205 15.72 -2.23 8.55
CA ALA A 205 15.12 -2.13 9.87
C ALA A 205 16.09 -2.57 10.98
N ARG A 206 16.78 -3.71 10.80
CA ARG A 206 17.85 -4.15 11.72
C ARG A 206 18.98 -3.14 11.83
N PHE A 207 19.39 -2.57 10.70
CA PHE A 207 20.44 -1.57 10.69
C PHE A 207 20.05 -0.32 11.48
N VAL A 208 18.83 0.19 11.29
CA VAL A 208 18.31 1.33 12.06
C VAL A 208 18.33 1.02 13.55
N LYS A 209 17.79 -0.13 13.96
CA LYS A 209 17.77 -0.56 15.37
C LYS A 209 19.16 -0.78 15.96
N LYS A 210 20.12 -1.28 15.17
CA LYS A 210 21.51 -1.42 15.60
C LYS A 210 22.14 -0.06 15.93
N VAL A 211 21.83 0.98 15.15
CA VAL A 211 22.37 2.33 15.37
C VAL A 211 21.58 3.10 16.44
N LEU A 212 20.25 2.92 16.48
CA LEU A 212 19.31 3.53 17.41
C LEU A 212 18.42 2.45 18.07
N PRO A 213 18.88 1.81 19.16
CA PRO A 213 18.15 0.70 19.80
C PRO A 213 16.74 1.04 20.30
N SER A 214 16.48 2.31 20.65
CA SER A 214 15.17 2.78 21.08
C SER A 214 14.23 3.20 19.94
N CYS A 215 14.71 3.20 18.69
CA CYS A 215 13.91 3.58 17.54
C CYS A 215 12.93 2.46 17.19
N ARG A 216 11.63 2.79 17.18
CA ARG A 216 10.57 1.87 16.78
C ARG A 216 10.45 1.83 15.25
N VAL A 217 10.44 0.65 14.66
CA VAL A 217 10.26 0.48 13.22
C VAL A 217 8.77 0.30 12.92
N ALA A 218 8.23 1.25 12.17
CA ALA A 218 6.87 1.27 11.66
C ALA A 218 6.83 0.81 10.21
N VAL A 219 5.90 -0.08 9.86
CA VAL A 219 5.80 -0.62 8.50
C VAL A 219 4.39 -0.48 7.95
N GLY A 220 4.27 0.13 6.77
CA GLY A 220 3.03 0.27 6.01
C GLY A 220 3.21 -0.23 4.56
N GLY A 221 2.20 -0.05 3.72
CA GLY A 221 2.22 -0.51 2.32
C GLY A 221 1.43 -1.78 2.07
N ILE A 222 1.56 -2.36 0.87
CA ILE A 222 0.70 -3.46 0.40
C ILE A 222 0.90 -4.73 1.25
N MET A 223 2.15 -5.11 1.56
CA MET A 223 2.42 -6.34 2.32
C MET A 223 1.80 -6.34 3.72
N PRO A 224 2.03 -5.35 4.60
CA PRO A 224 1.43 -5.35 5.93
C PRO A 224 -0.10 -5.18 5.86
N SER A 225 -0.62 -4.56 4.80
CA SER A 225 -2.06 -4.43 4.59
C SER A 225 -2.73 -5.76 4.25
N LEU A 226 -2.13 -6.56 3.35
CA LEU A 226 -2.71 -7.84 2.94
C LEU A 226 -2.35 -8.99 3.88
N HIS A 227 -1.08 -9.06 4.31
CA HIS A 227 -0.49 -10.22 4.99
C HIS A 227 0.23 -9.82 6.29
N PRO A 228 -0.44 -9.14 7.26
CA PRO A 228 0.22 -8.55 8.43
C PRO A 228 0.99 -9.55 9.30
N PHE A 229 0.45 -10.76 9.53
CA PHE A 229 1.11 -11.77 10.36
C PHE A 229 2.35 -12.37 9.68
N HIS A 230 2.30 -12.61 8.36
CA HIS A 230 3.47 -13.00 7.58
C HIS A 230 4.56 -11.92 7.65
N VAL A 231 4.18 -10.63 7.55
CA VAL A 231 5.14 -9.53 7.73
C VAL A 231 5.80 -9.59 9.09
N LEU A 232 5.03 -9.72 10.19
CA LEU A 232 5.60 -9.76 11.54
C LEU A 232 6.48 -10.99 11.80
N ALA A 233 6.16 -12.12 11.18
CA ALA A 233 6.92 -13.36 11.31
C ALA A 233 8.27 -13.29 10.58
N HIS A 234 8.31 -12.65 9.40
CA HIS A 234 9.53 -12.51 8.57
C HIS A 234 10.31 -11.21 8.80
N MET A 235 9.69 -10.22 9.44
CA MET A 235 10.28 -8.91 9.75
C MET A 235 10.28 -8.71 11.28
N PRO A 236 11.07 -9.48 12.05
CA PRO A 236 11.12 -9.37 13.52
C PRO A 236 11.52 -7.98 14.00
N SER A 237 12.19 -7.20 13.15
CA SER A 237 12.56 -5.82 13.46
C SER A 237 11.40 -4.84 13.45
N ALA A 238 10.25 -5.18 12.85
CA ALA A 238 9.06 -4.34 12.86
C ALA A 238 8.39 -4.33 14.25
N ASP A 239 8.15 -3.15 14.79
CA ASP A 239 7.49 -2.92 16.08
C ASP A 239 6.02 -2.55 15.92
N LEU A 240 5.65 -1.92 14.80
CA LEU A 240 4.26 -1.61 14.51
C LEU A 240 3.93 -1.70 13.03
N LEU A 241 2.70 -2.08 12.72
CA LEU A 241 2.14 -2.12 11.38
C LEU A 241 0.92 -1.21 11.26
N VAL A 242 0.78 -0.56 10.11
CA VAL A 242 -0.43 0.16 9.70
C VAL A 242 -0.94 -0.41 8.38
N ARG A 243 -2.20 -0.85 8.37
CA ARG A 243 -2.86 -1.42 7.20
C ARG A 243 -3.66 -0.35 6.47
N GLY A 244 -3.50 -0.24 5.14
CA GLY A 244 -4.20 0.75 4.32
C GLY A 244 -3.63 2.15 4.46
N ASP A 245 -4.51 3.14 4.37
CA ASP A 245 -4.17 4.56 4.49
C ASP A 245 -3.56 4.87 5.87
N GLY A 246 -2.32 5.34 5.87
CA GLY A 246 -1.52 5.53 7.09
C GLY A 246 -1.59 6.93 7.70
N GLU A 247 -2.11 7.90 6.94
CA GLU A 247 -2.04 9.33 7.25
C GLU A 247 -2.81 9.70 8.52
N THR A 248 -3.86 8.96 8.88
CA THR A 248 -4.63 9.22 10.10
C THR A 248 -4.16 8.36 11.28
N VAL A 249 -3.84 7.08 11.01
CA VAL A 249 -3.52 6.11 12.06
C VAL A 249 -2.09 6.27 12.57
N PHE A 250 -1.11 6.45 11.68
CA PHE A 250 0.29 6.50 12.08
C PHE A 250 0.63 7.72 12.94
N PRO A 251 0.18 8.96 12.63
CA PRO A 251 0.45 10.11 13.50
C PRO A 251 -0.16 9.97 14.90
N ARG A 252 -1.32 9.31 15.02
CA ARG A 252 -1.92 8.99 16.33
C ARG A 252 -1.05 7.99 17.10
N ALA A 253 -0.57 6.93 16.44
CA ALA A 253 0.34 5.97 17.07
C ALA A 253 1.65 6.64 17.50
N VAL A 254 2.23 7.50 16.65
CA VAL A 254 3.44 8.29 16.95
C VAL A 254 3.23 9.21 18.15
N ARG A 255 2.08 9.87 18.27
CA ARG A 255 1.75 10.68 19.45
C ARG A 255 1.68 9.85 20.73
N ILE A 256 1.04 8.68 20.67
CA ILE A 256 0.83 7.82 21.84
C ILE A 256 2.17 7.20 22.29
N LEU A 257 2.88 6.56 21.36
CA LEU A 257 4.11 5.81 21.64
C LEU A 257 5.35 6.72 21.75
N GLY A 258 5.30 7.93 21.19
CA GLY A 258 6.36 8.94 21.31
C GLY A 258 6.45 9.57 22.70
N ALA A 259 5.42 9.37 23.55
CA ALA A 259 5.42 9.84 24.94
C ALA A 259 6.22 8.93 25.89
N GLY A 260 6.69 7.78 25.42
CA GLY A 260 7.38 6.76 26.20
C GLY A 260 6.61 5.44 26.21
N GLU A 261 6.90 4.58 27.19
CA GLU A 261 6.22 3.31 27.35
C GLU A 261 4.71 3.51 27.60
N PRO A 262 3.83 2.79 26.87
CA PRO A 262 2.40 3.02 26.97
C PRO A 262 1.86 2.52 28.32
N ASP A 263 1.20 3.42 29.06
CA ASP A 263 0.40 3.05 30.22
C ASP A 263 -0.93 2.38 29.82
N ALA A 264 -1.70 1.92 30.80
CA ALA A 264 -2.96 1.22 30.54
C ALA A 264 -3.99 2.01 29.71
N ALA A 265 -3.99 3.35 29.72
CA ALA A 265 -4.89 4.09 28.84
C ALA A 265 -4.31 4.31 27.45
N ALA A 266 -2.99 4.50 27.34
CA ALA A 266 -2.31 4.52 26.05
C ALA A 266 -2.53 3.19 25.31
N GLU A 267 -2.37 2.05 25.99
CA GLU A 267 -2.68 0.72 25.45
C GLU A 267 -4.13 0.61 24.95
N ARG A 268 -5.10 1.10 25.74
CA ARG A 268 -6.51 1.16 25.31
C ARG A 268 -6.75 2.11 24.15
N GLU A 269 -5.97 3.17 24.02
CA GLU A 269 -6.04 4.08 22.88
C GLU A 269 -5.49 3.42 21.61
N LEU A 270 -4.38 2.67 21.71
CA LEU A 270 -3.83 1.87 20.62
C LEU A 270 -4.82 0.82 20.14
N MET A 271 -5.56 0.18 21.05
CA MET A 271 -6.67 -0.75 20.72
C MET A 271 -7.86 -0.10 20.01
N ARG A 272 -7.85 1.22 19.75
CA ARG A 272 -8.89 1.91 18.95
C ARG A 272 -8.39 2.32 17.57
N LEU A 273 -7.12 2.08 17.26
CA LEU A 273 -6.57 2.35 15.95
C LEU A 273 -6.96 1.20 15.02
N GLY A 274 -7.82 1.44 14.03
CA GLY A 274 -8.22 0.42 13.05
C GLY A 274 -7.02 -0.04 12.23
N GLY A 275 -6.97 -1.33 11.86
CA GLY A 275 -5.90 -1.89 11.04
C GLY A 275 -4.50 -1.66 11.60
N PHE A 276 -4.34 -1.67 12.93
CA PHE A 276 -3.09 -1.34 13.61
C PHE A 276 -2.58 -2.54 14.41
N ILE A 277 -1.27 -2.78 14.33
CA ILE A 277 -0.59 -3.76 15.17
C ILE A 277 0.60 -3.08 15.84
N TYR A 278 0.83 -3.34 17.12
CA TYR A 278 2.02 -2.92 17.85
C TYR A 278 2.54 -4.07 18.69
N ARG A 279 3.85 -4.24 18.77
CA ARG A 279 4.49 -5.21 19.65
C ARG A 279 5.76 -4.65 20.28
N ASP A 280 6.03 -5.09 21.49
CA ASP A 280 7.30 -4.96 22.18
C ASP A 280 7.58 -6.25 22.97
N ALA A 281 8.67 -6.28 23.74
CA ALA A 281 9.06 -7.45 24.54
C ALA A 281 8.01 -7.92 25.56
N SER A 282 7.04 -7.07 25.91
CA SER A 282 6.03 -7.32 26.94
C SER A 282 4.60 -7.30 26.43
N ARG A 283 4.35 -6.75 25.24
CA ARG A 283 3.00 -6.47 24.71
C ARG A 283 2.83 -6.86 23.26
N LEU A 284 1.64 -7.33 22.91
CA LEU A 284 1.15 -7.45 21.54
C LEU A 284 -0.25 -6.85 21.46
N VAL A 285 -0.40 -5.77 20.70
CA VAL A 285 -1.66 -5.09 20.40
C VAL A 285 -2.07 -5.46 18.99
N LEU A 286 -3.22 -6.13 18.85
CA LEU A 286 -3.88 -6.43 17.58
C LEU A 286 -5.18 -5.62 17.53
N SER A 287 -5.17 -4.48 16.85
CA SER A 287 -6.30 -3.55 16.86
C SER A 287 -6.99 -3.50 15.51
N GLY A 288 -8.18 -4.12 15.43
CA GLY A 288 -8.98 -4.09 14.21
C GLY A 288 -8.24 -4.68 13.01
N THR A 289 -7.52 -5.78 13.20
CA THR A 289 -6.65 -6.39 12.18
C THR A 289 -7.40 -7.04 11.01
N GLY A 290 -8.73 -7.04 11.03
CA GLY A 290 -9.60 -7.30 9.87
C GLY A 290 -9.89 -6.04 9.04
N GLN A 291 -9.60 -4.84 9.55
CA GLN A 291 -9.80 -3.57 8.85
C GLN A 291 -8.53 -3.16 8.09
N THR A 292 -8.72 -2.74 6.85
CA THR A 292 -7.72 -2.01 6.06
C THR A 292 -8.17 -0.56 6.02
N ASN A 293 -7.36 0.36 6.55
CA ASN A 293 -7.76 1.76 6.64
C ASN A 293 -7.98 2.35 5.24
N SER A 294 -9.05 3.11 5.11
CA SER A 294 -9.48 3.71 3.86
C SER A 294 -10.16 5.03 4.19
N GLU A 295 -9.43 6.14 4.13
CA GLU A 295 -9.89 7.50 4.42
C GLU A 295 -11.05 7.90 3.47
N PRO A 296 -12.32 7.91 3.92
CA PRO A 296 -13.45 8.16 3.03
C PRO A 296 -13.39 9.53 2.35
N ASP A 297 -12.83 10.55 3.01
CA ASP A 297 -12.74 11.90 2.49
C ASP A 297 -11.27 12.30 2.23
N LEU A 298 -10.86 12.21 0.97
CA LEU A 298 -9.51 12.62 0.57
C LEU A 298 -9.32 14.15 0.61
N ASP A 299 -10.38 14.94 0.70
CA ASP A 299 -10.27 16.40 0.84
C ASP A 299 -9.80 16.83 2.23
N ALA A 300 -9.91 15.95 3.23
CA ALA A 300 -9.39 16.18 4.57
C ALA A 300 -7.85 16.05 4.64
N ALA A 301 -7.21 15.51 3.60
CA ALA A 301 -5.77 15.35 3.57
C ALA A 301 -5.05 16.71 3.61
N THR A 302 -4.17 16.88 4.59
CA THR A 302 -3.29 18.04 4.67
C THR A 302 -1.99 17.73 3.94
N LEU A 303 -1.70 18.46 2.85
CA LEU A 303 -0.44 18.37 2.12
C LEU A 303 0.40 19.62 2.38
N ASP A 304 1.62 19.42 2.90
CA ASP A 304 2.57 20.48 3.14
C ASP A 304 3.53 20.59 1.95
N PHE A 305 3.23 21.50 1.03
CA PHE A 305 4.06 21.78 -0.14
C PHE A 305 5.43 22.36 0.23
N GLY A 306 5.61 22.90 1.43
CA GLY A 306 6.90 23.38 1.93
C GLY A 306 7.92 22.26 2.13
N LEU A 307 7.49 21.00 2.18
CA LEU A 307 8.37 19.82 2.21
C LEU A 307 9.00 19.50 0.85
N LEU A 308 8.46 20.06 -0.24
CA LEU A 308 9.02 19.86 -1.57
C LEU A 308 10.27 20.73 -1.75
N GLU A 309 11.32 20.13 -2.30
CA GLU A 309 12.60 20.76 -2.62
C GLU A 309 12.75 20.92 -4.14
N ARG A 310 13.77 21.68 -4.58
CA ARG A 310 14.03 21.92 -6.00
C ARG A 310 14.05 20.62 -6.81
N GLY A 311 14.70 19.57 -6.29
CA GLY A 311 14.81 18.27 -6.97
C GLY A 311 13.48 17.58 -7.21
N ASP A 312 12.46 17.80 -6.35
CA ASP A 312 11.17 17.11 -6.46
C ASP A 312 10.28 17.68 -7.56
N VAL A 313 10.49 18.95 -7.91
CA VAL A 313 9.63 19.67 -8.85
C VAL A 313 10.39 20.05 -10.14
N ALA A 314 11.71 19.89 -10.18
CA ALA A 314 12.55 20.27 -11.33
C ALA A 314 12.18 19.57 -12.64
N GLN A 315 11.53 18.40 -12.57
CA GLN A 315 11.04 17.63 -13.72
C GLN A 315 9.50 17.58 -13.79
N GLY A 316 8.83 18.45 -13.02
CA GLY A 316 7.42 18.36 -12.73
C GLY A 316 7.16 17.54 -11.47
N GLY A 317 6.09 17.89 -10.76
CA GLY A 317 5.65 17.21 -9.55
C GLY A 317 4.71 16.07 -9.87
N ALA A 318 4.29 15.32 -8.85
CA ALA A 318 3.27 14.31 -9.01
C ALA A 318 2.37 14.21 -7.77
N LEU A 319 1.10 13.90 -8.01
CA LEU A 319 0.03 13.88 -7.01
C LEU A 319 -0.81 12.62 -7.15
N TYR A 320 -1.41 12.21 -6.05
CA TYR A 320 -2.55 11.30 -6.04
C TYR A 320 -3.82 12.10 -5.80
N LEU A 321 -4.68 12.18 -6.80
CA LEU A 321 -5.98 12.85 -6.68
C LEU A 321 -7.11 11.85 -6.44
N SER A 322 -6.83 10.56 -6.50
CA SER A 322 -7.78 9.51 -6.14
C SER A 322 -7.05 8.25 -5.64
N ARG A 323 -7.81 7.37 -4.97
CA ARG A 323 -7.36 6.06 -4.49
C ARG A 323 -8.38 4.99 -4.85
N GLY A 324 -7.89 3.88 -5.40
CA GLY A 324 -8.71 2.76 -5.84
C GLY A 324 -9.20 2.88 -7.27
N CYS A 325 -9.75 1.77 -7.77
CA CYS A 325 -10.26 1.62 -9.11
C CYS A 325 -11.55 0.79 -9.06
N LEU A 326 -12.52 1.11 -9.93
CA LEU A 326 -13.80 0.38 -10.00
C LEU A 326 -13.68 -1.01 -10.67
N ASN A 327 -12.50 -1.37 -11.16
CA ASN A 327 -12.24 -2.67 -11.76
C ASN A 327 -11.98 -3.76 -10.71
N SER A 328 -12.20 -5.01 -11.10
CA SER A 328 -12.06 -6.20 -10.24
C SER A 328 -11.09 -7.23 -10.82
N CYS A 329 -9.96 -6.78 -11.36
CA CYS A 329 -8.99 -7.64 -12.03
C CYS A 329 -8.50 -8.77 -11.11
N ASN A 330 -8.32 -9.97 -11.67
CA ASN A 330 -8.10 -11.21 -10.89
C ASN A 330 -6.73 -11.25 -10.19
N PHE A 331 -5.75 -10.50 -10.71
CA PHE A 331 -4.38 -10.45 -10.19
C PHE A 331 -4.09 -9.20 -9.34
N CYS A 332 -4.96 -8.20 -9.37
CA CYS A 332 -4.66 -6.90 -8.78
C CYS A 332 -4.70 -6.95 -7.25
N VAL A 333 -3.62 -6.43 -6.65
CA VAL A 333 -3.40 -6.31 -5.20
C VAL A 333 -3.67 -4.91 -4.65
N SER A 334 -4.18 -3.97 -5.47
CA SER A 334 -4.57 -2.65 -4.99
C SER A 334 -5.60 -2.77 -3.86
N LEU A 335 -5.35 -2.05 -2.76
CA LEU A 335 -6.21 -2.02 -1.59
C LEU A 335 -7.57 -1.36 -1.87
N GLY A 336 -7.64 -0.54 -2.93
CA GLY A 336 -8.86 0.13 -3.37
C GLY A 336 -9.59 -0.60 -4.50
N LYS A 337 -9.27 -1.86 -4.81
CA LYS A 337 -9.94 -2.62 -5.87
C LYS A 337 -11.45 -2.69 -5.65
N GLY A 338 -12.23 -2.36 -6.67
CA GLY A 338 -13.70 -2.30 -6.65
C GLY A 338 -14.29 -1.07 -5.93
N ARG A 339 -13.46 -0.09 -5.54
CA ARG A 339 -13.88 1.14 -4.86
C ARG A 339 -13.10 2.32 -5.43
N PHE A 340 -13.71 3.50 -5.41
CA PHE A 340 -13.04 4.72 -5.85
C PHE A 340 -13.32 5.83 -4.86
N ARG A 341 -12.28 6.57 -4.50
CA ARG A 341 -12.35 7.78 -3.68
C ARG A 341 -11.52 8.85 -4.37
N GLY A 342 -12.12 9.99 -4.67
CA GLY A 342 -11.46 11.09 -5.36
C GLY A 342 -11.44 12.35 -4.51
N VAL A 343 -10.35 13.10 -4.59
CA VAL A 343 -10.26 14.49 -4.18
C VAL A 343 -11.20 15.33 -5.04
N SER A 344 -11.94 16.26 -4.45
CA SER A 344 -12.84 17.13 -5.20
C SER A 344 -12.07 18.07 -6.13
N PRO A 345 -12.70 18.56 -7.22
CA PRO A 345 -12.09 19.57 -8.08
C PRO A 345 -11.69 20.84 -7.31
N ALA A 346 -12.49 21.25 -6.32
CA ALA A 346 -12.19 22.40 -5.48
C ALA A 346 -10.88 22.22 -4.70
N ARG A 347 -10.73 21.09 -4.00
CA ARG A 347 -9.50 20.78 -3.25
C ARG A 347 -8.30 20.59 -4.18
N ALA A 348 -8.47 19.90 -5.30
CA ALA A 348 -7.40 19.76 -6.30
C ALA A 348 -6.94 21.15 -6.79
N GLY A 349 -7.87 22.07 -7.02
CA GLY A 349 -7.58 23.45 -7.39
C GLY A 349 -6.78 24.22 -6.33
N GLU A 350 -6.96 23.93 -5.04
CA GLU A 350 -6.14 24.48 -3.96
C GLU A 350 -4.71 23.93 -4.00
N TRP A 351 -4.57 22.61 -4.13
CA TRP A 351 -3.28 21.94 -4.25
C TRP A 351 -2.49 22.43 -5.46
N PHE A 352 -3.15 22.69 -6.58
CA PHE A 352 -2.52 23.29 -7.75
C PHE A 352 -2.00 24.70 -7.49
N ARG A 353 -2.70 25.53 -6.70
CA ARG A 353 -2.16 26.86 -6.29
C ARG A 353 -0.91 26.69 -5.45
N ALA A 354 -1.00 25.85 -4.41
CA ALA A 354 0.09 25.63 -3.49
C ALA A 354 1.33 25.06 -4.20
N TYR A 355 1.13 24.12 -5.13
CA TYR A 355 2.20 23.61 -5.99
C TYR A 355 2.86 24.71 -6.82
N LYS A 356 2.05 25.50 -7.55
CA LYS A 356 2.57 26.59 -8.39
C LYS A 356 3.32 27.64 -7.57
N GLN A 357 2.79 28.00 -6.41
CA GLN A 357 3.45 28.90 -5.47
C GLN A 357 4.79 28.32 -5.03
N ARG A 358 4.83 27.03 -4.66
CA ARG A 358 6.07 26.38 -4.25
C ARG A 358 7.13 26.36 -5.35
N VAL A 359 6.73 26.13 -6.60
CA VAL A 359 7.64 26.26 -7.75
C VAL A 359 8.18 27.68 -7.86
N GLY A 360 7.34 28.70 -7.68
CA GLY A 360 7.76 30.10 -7.65
C GLY A 360 8.74 30.43 -6.52
N GLU A 361 8.50 29.93 -5.31
CA GLU A 361 9.42 30.10 -4.17
C GLU A 361 10.78 29.43 -4.44
N LEU A 362 10.75 28.25 -5.06
CA LEU A 362 11.95 27.46 -5.31
C LEU A 362 12.75 28.00 -6.50
N PHE A 363 12.14 28.51 -7.56
CA PHE A 363 12.84 28.86 -8.80
C PHE A 363 12.73 30.34 -9.22
N GLY A 364 11.85 31.11 -8.59
CA GLY A 364 11.55 32.48 -9.00
C GLY A 364 10.96 32.56 -10.41
N ALA A 365 11.17 33.71 -11.08
CA ALA A 365 10.69 33.96 -12.44
C ALA A 365 11.35 33.05 -13.50
N GLY A 366 12.51 32.45 -13.21
CA GLY A 366 13.26 31.59 -14.13
C GLY A 366 12.89 30.11 -14.09
N ALA A 367 11.74 29.75 -13.52
CA ALA A 367 11.30 28.36 -13.40
C ALA A 367 11.16 27.70 -14.79
N PRO A 368 11.89 26.58 -15.07
CA PRO A 368 11.73 25.85 -16.33
C PRO A 368 10.28 25.41 -16.55
N ALA A 369 9.78 25.51 -17.78
CA ALA A 369 8.39 25.17 -18.13
C ALA A 369 7.94 23.79 -17.62
N ARG A 370 8.84 22.80 -17.64
CA ARG A 370 8.59 21.44 -17.13
C ARG A 370 8.22 21.37 -15.65
N CYS A 371 8.64 22.34 -14.83
CA CYS A 371 8.29 22.38 -13.40
C CYS A 371 6.78 22.57 -13.18
N TYR A 372 6.07 23.09 -14.18
CA TYR A 372 4.62 23.28 -14.16
C TYR A 372 3.82 22.06 -14.64
N GLY A 373 4.51 20.95 -14.95
CA GLY A 373 3.89 19.66 -15.23
C GLY A 373 3.55 18.91 -13.94
N LEU A 374 2.35 18.32 -13.88
CA LEU A 374 1.93 17.42 -12.81
C LEU A 374 1.56 16.04 -13.33
N GLY A 375 2.20 15.01 -12.80
CA GLY A 375 1.87 13.60 -13.04
C GLY A 375 0.84 13.05 -12.05
N PHE A 376 -0.04 12.17 -12.52
CA PHE A 376 -1.06 11.53 -11.69
C PHE A 376 -0.89 10.01 -11.71
N TYR A 377 -0.53 9.43 -10.57
CA TYR A 377 -0.33 7.99 -10.37
C TYR A 377 -1.56 7.26 -9.81
N ASP A 378 -2.72 7.92 -9.85
CA ASP A 378 -4.03 7.38 -9.50
C ASP A 378 -4.22 5.99 -10.13
N ASP A 379 -4.77 5.03 -9.36
CA ASP A 379 -5.07 3.67 -9.88
C ASP A 379 -5.95 3.72 -11.15
N ASP A 380 -6.85 4.71 -11.23
CA ASP A 380 -7.70 4.97 -12.38
C ASP A 380 -8.21 6.43 -12.37
N PHE A 381 -7.47 7.35 -13.00
CA PHE A 381 -7.78 8.78 -13.00
C PHE A 381 -9.15 9.09 -13.64
N PHE A 382 -9.58 8.29 -14.63
CA PHE A 382 -10.85 8.47 -15.34
C PHE A 382 -11.99 7.60 -14.79
N ALA A 383 -11.84 6.96 -13.63
CA ALA A 383 -12.93 6.23 -12.99
C ALA A 383 -14.17 7.13 -12.79
N ASP A 384 -13.95 8.41 -12.48
CA ASP A 384 -14.95 9.48 -12.55
C ASP A 384 -14.56 10.50 -13.63
N ARG A 385 -15.16 10.36 -14.82
CA ARG A 385 -14.85 11.16 -16.02
C ARG A 385 -15.15 12.65 -15.87
N GLU A 386 -16.27 13.01 -15.24
CA GLU A 386 -16.66 14.41 -15.11
C GLU A 386 -15.74 15.14 -14.14
N ARG A 387 -15.48 14.52 -12.98
CA ARG A 387 -14.48 15.00 -12.03
C ARG A 387 -13.11 15.18 -12.69
N ALA A 388 -12.68 14.18 -13.47
CA ALA A 388 -11.39 14.23 -14.14
C ALA A 388 -11.28 15.39 -15.14
N LEU A 389 -12.30 15.61 -15.98
CA LEU A 389 -12.30 16.73 -16.93
C LEU A 389 -12.31 18.08 -16.23
N GLU A 390 -13.04 18.23 -15.13
CA GLU A 390 -13.04 19.46 -14.34
C GLU A 390 -11.65 19.75 -13.75
N ILE A 391 -10.99 18.73 -13.21
CA ILE A 391 -9.62 18.83 -12.68
C ILE A 391 -8.62 19.19 -13.78
N LEU A 392 -8.68 18.55 -14.95
CA LEU A 392 -7.80 18.86 -16.08
C LEU A 392 -8.01 20.32 -16.55
N ALA A 393 -9.26 20.78 -16.59
CA ALA A 393 -9.58 22.17 -16.94
C ALA A 393 -9.07 23.16 -15.88
N LEU A 394 -9.21 22.85 -14.59
CA LEU A 394 -8.67 23.66 -13.49
C LEU A 394 -7.14 23.77 -13.54
N LEU A 395 -6.46 22.64 -13.79
CA LEU A 395 -5.01 22.57 -13.95
C LEU A 395 -4.54 23.52 -15.06
N LYS A 396 -5.15 23.39 -16.26
CA LYS A 396 -4.86 24.23 -17.42
C LYS A 396 -5.12 25.71 -17.17
N ARG A 397 -6.27 26.07 -16.57
CA ARG A 397 -6.60 27.46 -16.20
C ARG A 397 -5.59 28.10 -15.25
N ARG A 398 -4.79 27.31 -14.53
CA ARG A 398 -3.75 27.79 -13.61
C ARG A 398 -2.37 27.89 -14.26
N GLY A 399 -2.27 27.62 -15.56
CA GLY A 399 -1.00 27.60 -16.29
C GLY A 399 -0.15 26.37 -15.94
N LEU A 400 -0.77 25.30 -15.44
CA LEU A 400 -0.14 24.00 -15.24
C LEU A 400 -0.61 23.05 -16.35
N PHE A 401 0.11 21.95 -16.55
CA PHE A 401 -0.28 20.92 -17.52
C PHE A 401 -0.07 19.52 -16.95
N THR A 402 -0.68 18.53 -17.59
CA THR A 402 -0.58 17.13 -17.20
C THR A 402 0.71 16.54 -17.74
N GLY A 403 1.64 16.25 -16.83
CA GLY A 403 2.88 15.53 -17.12
C GLY A 403 2.58 14.11 -17.61
N PHE A 404 1.68 13.40 -16.94
CA PHE A 404 1.04 12.16 -17.41
C PHE A 404 -0.12 11.81 -16.48
N LEU A 405 -0.96 10.86 -16.90
CA LEU A 405 -1.95 10.23 -16.00
C LEU A 405 -2.07 8.72 -16.26
N GLN A 406 -2.61 7.98 -15.30
CA GLN A 406 -2.88 6.55 -15.38
C GLN A 406 -4.39 6.26 -15.42
N THR A 407 -4.82 5.29 -16.24
CA THR A 407 -6.23 4.89 -16.38
C THR A 407 -6.40 3.49 -16.95
N GLY A 408 -7.61 2.92 -16.84
CA GLY A 408 -7.99 1.68 -17.54
C GLY A 408 -8.73 1.92 -18.87
N ILE A 409 -8.78 0.88 -19.72
CA ILE A 409 -9.57 0.90 -20.98
C ILE A 409 -11.06 1.15 -20.72
N ARG A 410 -11.63 0.53 -19.68
CA ARG A 410 -13.07 0.66 -19.35
C ARG A 410 -13.48 2.10 -19.05
N SER A 411 -12.55 2.93 -18.58
CA SER A 411 -12.84 4.30 -18.17
C SER A 411 -13.23 5.20 -19.35
N PHE A 412 -12.93 4.80 -20.59
CA PHE A 412 -13.33 5.48 -21.82
C PHE A 412 -14.75 5.11 -22.31
N PHE A 413 -15.42 4.17 -21.63
CA PHE A 413 -16.72 3.66 -22.07
C PHE A 413 -17.85 4.05 -21.11
N LYS A 414 -19.03 4.28 -21.69
CA LYS A 414 -20.29 4.46 -20.97
C LYS A 414 -21.33 3.55 -21.61
N ARG A 415 -21.92 2.65 -20.80
CA ARG A 415 -22.92 1.66 -21.28
C ARG A 415 -22.42 0.82 -22.47
N GLY A 416 -21.15 0.39 -22.43
CA GLY A 416 -20.56 -0.50 -23.43
C GLY A 416 -20.15 0.18 -24.76
N ARG A 417 -20.23 1.50 -24.87
CA ARG A 417 -19.77 2.25 -26.05
C ARG A 417 -18.78 3.35 -25.65
N PRO A 418 -17.84 3.73 -26.53
CA PRO A 418 -16.96 4.87 -26.27
C PRO A 418 -17.77 6.11 -25.90
N ASP A 419 -17.40 6.77 -24.81
CA ASP A 419 -18.12 7.94 -24.30
C ASP A 419 -17.75 9.17 -25.15
N ALA A 420 -18.51 9.41 -26.21
CA ALA A 420 -18.23 10.46 -27.19
C ALA A 420 -18.23 11.87 -26.57
N SER A 421 -19.06 12.15 -25.57
CA SER A 421 -19.08 13.46 -24.92
C SER A 421 -17.85 13.69 -24.05
N PHE A 422 -17.39 12.65 -23.35
CA PHE A 422 -16.10 12.68 -22.64
C PHE A 422 -14.93 12.84 -23.61
N LEU A 423 -14.86 12.01 -24.65
CA LEU A 423 -13.78 12.03 -25.63
C LEU A 423 -13.71 13.36 -26.40
N LYS A 424 -14.84 14.01 -26.71
CA LYS A 424 -14.86 15.33 -27.36
C LYS A 424 -14.20 16.41 -26.51
N ARG A 425 -14.27 16.29 -25.18
CA ARG A 425 -13.71 17.25 -24.22
C ARG A 425 -12.28 16.93 -23.82
N LEU A 426 -11.77 15.75 -24.17
CA LEU A 426 -10.40 15.32 -23.90
C LEU A 426 -9.54 15.60 -25.14
N ASP A 427 -8.60 16.53 -25.05
CA ASP A 427 -7.68 16.83 -26.15
C ASP A 427 -6.22 16.98 -25.68
N SER A 428 -5.29 16.94 -26.63
CA SER A 428 -3.84 16.96 -26.34
C SER A 428 -3.35 18.22 -25.62
N SER A 429 -4.10 19.33 -25.62
CA SER A 429 -3.72 20.57 -24.96
C SER A 429 -3.65 20.48 -23.43
N PHE A 430 -4.25 19.46 -22.80
CA PHE A 430 -4.07 19.21 -21.37
C PHE A 430 -2.67 18.71 -21.01
N PHE A 431 -1.90 18.22 -21.98
CA PHE A 431 -0.64 17.53 -21.75
C PHE A 431 0.58 18.30 -22.27
N ARG A 432 0.38 19.55 -22.67
CA ARG A 432 1.39 20.41 -23.25
C ARG A 432 1.49 21.70 -22.42
N PRO A 433 2.70 22.26 -22.24
CA PRO A 433 2.82 23.60 -21.72
C PRO A 433 2.18 24.60 -22.70
N ALA A 434 1.75 25.75 -22.18
CA ALA A 434 1.20 26.83 -23.02
C ALA A 434 2.27 27.42 -23.96
N GLU A 435 3.55 27.38 -23.55
CA GLU A 435 4.69 27.91 -24.28
C GLU A 435 5.82 26.85 -24.34
N GLY A 436 6.45 26.71 -25.51
CA GLY A 436 7.57 25.80 -25.75
C GLY A 436 7.20 24.42 -26.34
N ALA A 437 8.16 23.77 -26.99
CA ALA A 437 7.99 22.41 -27.50
C ALA A 437 7.98 21.40 -26.35
N ALA A 438 6.90 20.64 -26.20
CA ALA A 438 6.89 19.51 -25.28
C ALA A 438 7.78 18.39 -25.88
N ALA A 439 8.72 17.88 -25.09
CA ALA A 439 9.40 16.65 -25.43
C ALA A 439 8.38 15.53 -25.68
N GLU A 440 8.68 14.64 -26.63
CA GLU A 440 7.84 13.47 -26.85
C GLU A 440 7.79 12.62 -25.57
N LYS A 441 6.58 12.42 -25.05
CA LYS A 441 6.32 11.64 -23.85
C LYS A 441 5.01 10.89 -23.97
N THR A 442 4.83 9.86 -23.15
CA THR A 442 3.52 9.25 -22.93
C THR A 442 2.65 10.20 -22.12
N ASP A 443 1.46 10.52 -22.65
CA ASP A 443 0.47 11.37 -21.98
C ASP A 443 -0.41 10.54 -21.05
N ILE A 444 -0.86 9.39 -21.54
CA ILE A 444 -1.74 8.48 -20.82
C ILE A 444 -1.11 7.10 -20.76
N PHE A 445 -0.87 6.62 -19.54
CA PHE A 445 -0.46 5.25 -19.24
C PHE A 445 -1.72 4.41 -19.03
N ILE A 446 -1.91 3.37 -19.84
CA ILE A 446 -3.14 2.58 -19.88
C ILE A 446 -2.88 1.16 -19.40
N GLY A 447 -3.62 0.74 -18.36
CA GLY A 447 -3.62 -0.62 -17.85
C GLY A 447 -4.36 -1.60 -18.77
N THR A 448 -3.83 -1.83 -19.98
CA THR A 448 -4.39 -2.75 -20.99
C THR A 448 -4.13 -4.22 -20.64
N GLU A 449 -2.93 -4.51 -20.18
CA GLU A 449 -2.39 -5.81 -19.73
C GLU A 449 -2.25 -6.89 -20.80
N ASN A 450 -3.13 -6.97 -21.80
CA ASN A 450 -3.01 -7.96 -22.88
C ASN A 450 -3.84 -7.55 -24.11
N PHE A 451 -3.62 -8.20 -25.26
CA PHE A 451 -4.34 -7.95 -26.51
C PHE A 451 -5.05 -9.20 -27.07
N SER A 452 -4.96 -10.36 -26.39
CA SER A 452 -5.79 -11.54 -26.68
C SER A 452 -7.06 -11.52 -25.83
N ASP A 453 -8.23 -11.71 -26.43
CA ASP A 453 -9.51 -11.76 -25.70
C ASP A 453 -9.55 -12.88 -24.65
N GLY A 454 -8.91 -14.02 -24.92
CA GLY A 454 -8.83 -15.14 -23.98
C GLY A 454 -8.02 -14.77 -22.73
N GLU A 455 -6.92 -14.05 -22.91
CA GLU A 455 -6.08 -13.54 -21.83
C GLU A 455 -6.79 -12.43 -21.04
N LEU A 456 -7.41 -11.47 -21.73
CA LEU A 456 -8.19 -10.38 -21.10
C LEU A 456 -9.33 -10.93 -20.23
N LYS A 457 -10.02 -11.98 -20.69
CA LYS A 457 -11.02 -12.71 -19.91
C LYS A 457 -10.41 -13.37 -18.67
N THR A 458 -9.28 -14.05 -18.84
CA THR A 458 -8.54 -14.72 -17.74
C THR A 458 -8.09 -13.72 -16.67
N LEU A 459 -7.57 -12.57 -17.08
CA LEU A 459 -7.15 -11.47 -16.22
C LEU A 459 -8.33 -10.70 -15.57
N GLY A 460 -9.56 -10.91 -16.06
CA GLY A 460 -10.76 -10.26 -15.53
C GLY A 460 -10.81 -8.77 -15.87
N LYS A 461 -10.39 -8.41 -17.09
CA LYS A 461 -10.31 -7.00 -17.51
C LYS A 461 -11.67 -6.42 -17.91
N GLY A 462 -12.59 -7.26 -18.40
CA GLY A 462 -13.97 -6.86 -18.72
C GLY A 462 -14.12 -6.04 -20.00
N TYR A 463 -13.19 -6.21 -20.94
CA TYR A 463 -13.18 -5.67 -22.30
C TYR A 463 -12.33 -6.60 -23.20
N GLY A 464 -12.44 -6.45 -24.52
CA GLY A 464 -11.68 -7.20 -25.51
C GLY A 464 -10.79 -6.31 -26.39
N TYR A 465 -10.27 -6.91 -27.45
CA TYR A 465 -9.37 -6.25 -28.41
C TYR A 465 -10.03 -5.08 -29.15
N GLU A 466 -11.31 -5.21 -29.51
CA GLU A 466 -12.03 -4.15 -30.22
C GLU A 466 -12.17 -2.87 -29.38
N GLU A 467 -12.42 -2.99 -28.08
CA GLU A 467 -12.42 -1.83 -27.18
C GLU A 467 -11.03 -1.19 -27.06
N ILE A 468 -9.98 -2.00 -27.04
CA ILE A 468 -8.60 -1.50 -27.04
C ILE A 468 -8.34 -0.71 -28.32
N LYS A 469 -8.71 -1.25 -29.48
CA LYS A 469 -8.54 -0.59 -30.77
C LYS A 469 -9.34 0.71 -30.84
N ALA A 470 -10.58 0.72 -30.35
CA ALA A 470 -11.42 1.92 -30.31
C ALA A 470 -10.81 3.04 -29.45
N VAL A 471 -10.25 2.71 -28.28
CA VAL A 471 -9.50 3.67 -27.45
C VAL A 471 -8.25 4.15 -28.18
N ALA A 472 -7.52 3.22 -28.80
CA ALA A 472 -6.29 3.54 -29.52
C ALA A 472 -6.54 4.54 -30.65
N ALA A 473 -7.58 4.32 -31.45
CA ALA A 473 -8.03 5.22 -32.50
C ALA A 473 -8.46 6.58 -31.94
N ALA A 474 -9.36 6.58 -30.94
CA ALA A 474 -9.91 7.81 -30.38
C ALA A 474 -8.82 8.73 -29.80
N LEU A 475 -7.85 8.17 -29.06
CA LEU A 475 -6.74 8.97 -28.51
C LEU A 475 -5.79 9.47 -29.60
N SER A 476 -5.54 8.66 -30.63
CA SER A 476 -4.66 9.03 -31.76
C SER A 476 -5.24 10.17 -32.61
N GLU A 477 -6.55 10.13 -32.89
CA GLU A 477 -7.28 11.24 -33.55
C GLU A 477 -7.10 12.58 -32.80
N ARG A 478 -7.02 12.51 -31.47
CA ARG A 478 -6.87 13.66 -30.57
C ARG A 478 -5.42 14.05 -30.31
N LYS A 479 -4.48 13.36 -30.96
CA LYS A 479 -3.02 13.54 -30.82
C LYS A 479 -2.52 13.32 -29.39
N ILE A 480 -3.18 12.43 -28.64
CA ILE A 480 -2.80 12.06 -27.29
C ILE A 480 -1.93 10.81 -27.37
N ARG A 481 -0.72 10.88 -26.81
CA ARG A 481 0.22 9.75 -26.82
C ARG A 481 -0.15 8.77 -25.70
N GLN A 482 -0.38 7.52 -26.04
CA GLN A 482 -0.79 6.45 -25.14
C GLN A 482 0.29 5.38 -25.05
N GLY A 483 0.57 4.96 -23.82
CA GLY A 483 1.47 3.85 -23.52
C GLY A 483 0.69 2.77 -22.81
N HIS A 484 0.72 1.55 -23.32
CA HIS A 484 -0.06 0.44 -22.78
C HIS A 484 0.83 -0.51 -21.96
N HIS A 485 0.39 -0.83 -20.74
CA HIS A 485 0.99 -1.90 -19.95
C HIS A 485 0.68 -3.26 -20.60
N LEU A 486 1.66 -4.16 -20.62
CA LEU A 486 1.55 -5.49 -21.20
C LEU A 486 2.16 -6.54 -20.26
N ILE A 487 1.30 -7.47 -19.84
CA ILE A 487 1.61 -8.75 -19.19
C ILE A 487 1.44 -9.81 -20.27
N LEU A 488 2.55 -10.29 -20.81
CA LEU A 488 2.54 -11.08 -22.04
C LEU A 488 1.97 -12.49 -21.84
N SER A 489 2.22 -13.10 -20.68
CA SER A 489 1.70 -14.43 -20.36
C SER A 489 1.25 -14.60 -18.91
N ASN A 490 0.54 -15.69 -18.65
CA ASN A 490 0.22 -16.25 -17.35
C ASN A 490 0.25 -17.80 -17.45
N VAL A 491 -0.08 -18.51 -16.38
CA VAL A 491 -0.03 -19.99 -16.36
C VAL A 491 -0.92 -20.68 -17.41
N PHE A 492 -1.99 -20.02 -17.86
CA PHE A 492 -2.97 -20.53 -18.82
C PHE A 492 -2.70 -20.12 -20.28
N THR A 493 -1.67 -19.31 -20.53
CA THR A 493 -1.38 -18.76 -21.87
C THR A 493 -1.01 -19.86 -22.86
N ARG A 494 -1.59 -19.78 -24.06
CA ARG A 494 -1.28 -20.68 -25.18
C ARG A 494 -0.40 -19.99 -26.22
N ALA A 495 0.25 -20.79 -27.06
CA ALA A 495 1.08 -20.27 -28.15
C ALA A 495 0.29 -19.35 -29.12
N SER A 496 -0.99 -19.64 -29.32
CA SER A 496 -1.88 -18.79 -30.14
C SER A 496 -2.14 -17.42 -29.51
N ASP A 497 -2.18 -17.31 -28.18
CA ASP A 497 -2.35 -16.02 -27.48
C ASP A 497 -1.12 -15.12 -27.64
N LEU A 498 0.09 -15.70 -27.57
CA LEU A 498 1.34 -14.96 -27.82
C LEU A 498 1.38 -14.42 -29.26
N ARG A 499 1.00 -15.24 -30.25
CA ARG A 499 0.92 -14.82 -31.65
C ARG A 499 -0.10 -13.70 -31.86
N LYS A 500 -1.27 -13.81 -31.24
CA LYS A 500 -2.31 -12.77 -31.27
C LYS A 500 -1.81 -11.45 -30.69
N ASN A 501 -1.13 -11.49 -29.54
CA ASN A 501 -0.53 -10.29 -28.94
C ASN A 501 0.45 -9.60 -29.88
N LEU A 502 1.38 -10.35 -30.47
CA LEU A 502 2.36 -9.80 -31.42
C LEU A 502 1.68 -9.15 -32.64
N ALA A 503 0.70 -9.85 -33.24
CA ALA A 503 -0.02 -9.36 -34.40
C ALA A 503 -0.82 -8.09 -34.08
N ALA A 504 -1.53 -8.08 -32.95
CA ALA A 504 -2.30 -6.94 -32.47
C ALA A 504 -1.42 -5.71 -32.22
N VAL A 505 -0.31 -5.87 -31.48
CA VAL A 505 0.61 -4.77 -31.18
C VAL A 505 1.25 -4.22 -32.47
N ALA A 506 1.68 -5.09 -33.38
CA ALA A 506 2.26 -4.66 -34.65
C ALA A 506 1.23 -3.91 -35.53
N ALA A 507 -0.02 -4.39 -35.56
CA ALA A 507 -1.10 -3.72 -36.28
C ALA A 507 -1.37 -2.32 -35.71
N LEU A 508 -1.54 -2.19 -34.39
CA LEU A 508 -1.81 -0.91 -33.74
C LEU A 508 -0.64 0.09 -33.87
N ARG A 509 0.62 -0.37 -33.79
CA ARG A 509 1.78 0.49 -34.06
C ARG A 509 1.84 0.95 -35.51
N ARG A 510 1.49 0.10 -36.46
CA ARG A 510 1.43 0.50 -37.88
C ARG A 510 0.30 1.48 -38.16
N GLU A 511 -0.86 1.27 -37.53
CA GLU A 511 -2.05 2.12 -37.69
C GLU A 511 -1.88 3.48 -36.99
N PHE A 512 -1.20 3.50 -35.84
CA PHE A 512 -1.04 4.71 -34.99
C PHE A 512 0.43 5.00 -34.57
N PRO A 513 1.37 5.14 -35.52
CA PRO A 513 2.82 5.05 -35.27
C PRO A 513 3.42 6.14 -34.36
N ARG A 514 2.74 7.28 -34.20
CA ARG A 514 3.21 8.40 -33.35
C ARG A 514 2.54 8.45 -31.98
N TYR A 515 1.41 7.78 -31.83
CA TYR A 515 0.54 7.97 -30.68
C TYR A 515 0.37 6.70 -29.87
N PHE A 516 0.52 5.51 -30.44
CA PHE A 516 0.41 4.23 -29.72
C PHE A 516 1.78 3.61 -29.44
N ASP A 517 2.03 3.26 -28.18
CA ASP A 517 3.21 2.49 -27.78
C ASP A 517 2.93 1.47 -26.67
N ILE A 518 3.80 0.47 -26.53
CA ILE A 518 3.84 -0.47 -25.41
C ILE A 518 4.89 -0.01 -24.41
N LEU A 519 4.51 0.05 -23.13
CA LEU A 519 5.40 0.44 -22.05
C LEU A 519 6.48 -0.62 -21.83
N ARG A 520 7.72 -0.15 -21.69
CA ARG A 520 8.90 -0.99 -21.45
C ARG A 520 9.39 -0.84 -20.00
N PRO A 521 9.90 -1.92 -19.37
CA PRO A 521 9.94 -3.29 -19.89
C PRO A 521 8.54 -3.93 -19.94
N VAL A 522 8.31 -4.79 -20.93
CA VAL A 522 7.13 -5.68 -20.98
C VAL A 522 7.25 -6.68 -19.84
N THR A 523 6.14 -6.95 -19.15
CA THR A 523 6.11 -7.96 -18.09
C THR A 523 6.01 -9.35 -18.75
N PRO A 524 7.03 -10.23 -18.63
CA PRO A 524 7.04 -11.52 -19.30
C PRO A 524 5.85 -12.40 -18.90
N GLY A 525 5.70 -12.58 -17.59
CA GLY A 525 4.68 -13.41 -16.98
C GLY A 525 4.01 -12.67 -15.83
N LEU A 526 2.72 -12.94 -15.64
CA LEU A 526 1.94 -12.42 -14.53
C LEU A 526 2.61 -12.74 -13.19
N TYR A 527 2.61 -11.80 -12.24
CA TYR A 527 2.97 -12.10 -10.86
C TYR A 527 1.71 -12.48 -10.07
N SER A 528 1.42 -13.78 -9.98
CA SER A 528 0.29 -14.28 -9.18
C SER A 528 0.63 -14.29 -7.68
N PHE A 529 0.50 -13.12 -7.05
CA PHE A 529 0.77 -12.92 -5.63
C PHE A 529 -0.05 -13.82 -4.71
N TYR A 530 0.49 -14.10 -3.52
CA TYR A 530 -0.19 -14.89 -2.50
C TYR A 530 -1.56 -14.28 -2.13
N GLY A 531 -2.61 -15.12 -2.13
CA GLY A 531 -4.00 -14.72 -1.85
C GLY A 531 -4.76 -14.05 -3.01
N THR A 532 -4.19 -13.96 -4.21
CA THR A 532 -4.90 -13.40 -5.38
C THR A 532 -5.79 -14.45 -6.06
N ALA A 533 -6.82 -13.98 -6.77
CA ALA A 533 -7.72 -14.87 -7.52
C ALA A 533 -7.00 -15.57 -8.68
N SER A 534 -6.01 -14.93 -9.32
CA SER A 534 -5.18 -15.59 -10.35
C SER A 534 -4.42 -16.78 -9.77
N ARG A 535 -3.79 -16.60 -8.60
CA ARG A 535 -3.10 -17.69 -7.90
C ARG A 535 -4.04 -18.83 -7.51
N HIS A 536 -5.16 -18.54 -6.87
CA HIS A 536 -6.12 -19.56 -6.46
C HIS A 536 -6.67 -20.36 -7.65
N ARG A 537 -6.89 -19.72 -8.80
CA ARG A 537 -7.28 -20.43 -10.02
C ARG A 537 -6.20 -21.35 -10.55
N ALA A 538 -4.94 -20.92 -10.53
CA ALA A 538 -3.82 -21.75 -10.93
C ALA A 538 -3.66 -22.98 -10.01
N GLU A 539 -3.79 -22.78 -8.70
CA GLU A 539 -3.74 -23.85 -7.69
C GLU A 539 -4.92 -24.83 -7.87
N ALA A 540 -6.14 -24.33 -8.03
CA ALA A 540 -7.33 -25.15 -8.26
C ALA A 540 -7.27 -25.95 -9.57
N ALA A 541 -6.59 -25.42 -10.59
CA ALA A 541 -6.34 -26.11 -11.86
C ALA A 541 -5.19 -27.15 -11.78
N GLY A 542 -4.58 -27.34 -10.61
CA GLY A 542 -3.43 -28.25 -10.46
C GLY A 542 -2.17 -27.74 -11.17
N LEU A 543 -2.05 -26.42 -11.38
CA LEU A 543 -0.95 -25.75 -12.07
C LEU A 543 -0.04 -24.96 -11.11
N ALA A 544 -0.06 -25.26 -9.82
CA ALA A 544 0.79 -24.57 -8.83
C ALA A 544 2.30 -24.62 -9.19
N ARG A 545 2.76 -25.68 -9.87
CA ARG A 545 4.12 -25.82 -10.40
C ARG A 545 4.52 -24.77 -11.45
N CYS A 546 3.53 -24.12 -12.07
CA CYS A 546 3.73 -23.08 -13.08
C CYS A 546 3.77 -21.67 -12.46
N LEU A 547 3.40 -21.55 -11.19
CA LEU A 547 3.61 -20.35 -10.40
C LEU A 547 5.08 -20.35 -9.96
N SER A 548 5.95 -19.64 -10.67
CA SER A 548 7.34 -19.52 -10.22
C SER A 548 7.35 -18.86 -8.85
N ALA A 549 7.85 -19.55 -7.84
CA ALA A 549 8.19 -18.94 -6.57
C ALA A 549 9.66 -18.50 -6.68
N GLY A 550 9.91 -17.19 -6.73
CA GLY A 550 11.28 -16.67 -6.80
C GLY A 550 12.10 -17.10 -5.57
N ARG A 551 11.41 -17.19 -4.42
CA ARG A 551 11.88 -17.81 -3.18
C ARG A 551 10.70 -18.08 -2.25
N THR A 552 10.88 -18.92 -1.25
CA THR A 552 9.94 -19.07 -0.12
C THR A 552 10.59 -18.53 1.14
N LEU A 553 9.94 -17.58 1.80
CA LEU A 553 10.33 -17.15 3.14
C LEU A 553 9.75 -18.18 4.12
N ALA A 554 10.59 -18.85 4.91
CA ALA A 554 10.16 -19.90 5.83
C ALA A 554 10.40 -19.51 7.29
N VAL A 555 9.50 -19.91 8.19
CA VAL A 555 9.65 -19.70 9.64
C VAL A 555 9.82 -21.05 10.34
N PRO A 556 11.02 -21.39 10.86
CA PRO A 556 11.26 -22.69 11.49
C PRO A 556 10.27 -22.99 12.62
N GLY A 557 9.56 -24.12 12.52
CA GLY A 557 8.53 -24.55 13.48
C GLY A 557 7.16 -23.89 13.32
N PHE A 558 6.99 -22.99 12.35
CA PHE A 558 5.75 -22.25 12.08
C PHE A 558 5.44 -22.18 10.58
N LYS A 559 5.19 -23.35 9.97
CA LYS A 559 4.91 -23.49 8.53
C LYS A 559 3.71 -22.66 8.05
N GLU A 560 2.77 -22.34 8.94
CA GLU A 560 1.64 -21.46 8.62
C GLU A 560 2.05 -20.02 8.26
N TYR A 561 3.30 -19.64 8.55
CA TYR A 561 3.88 -18.37 8.15
C TYR A 561 4.81 -18.47 6.95
N ASP A 562 4.94 -19.66 6.34
CA ASP A 562 5.73 -19.80 5.11
C ASP A 562 5.06 -18.98 3.99
N TYR A 563 5.84 -18.11 3.36
CA TYR A 563 5.34 -17.15 2.39
C TYR A 563 6.05 -17.31 1.03
N PRO A 564 5.34 -17.77 -0.01
CA PRO A 564 5.90 -17.95 -1.34
C PRO A 564 5.93 -16.62 -2.11
N VAL A 565 7.12 -16.05 -2.29
CA VAL A 565 7.33 -14.79 -3.03
C VAL A 565 7.14 -15.02 -4.53
N ALA A 566 6.31 -14.20 -5.18
CA ALA A 566 5.99 -14.36 -6.59
C ALA A 566 7.23 -14.12 -7.48
N GLY A 567 7.55 -15.08 -8.34
CA GLY A 567 8.69 -15.08 -9.26
C GLY A 567 8.33 -14.91 -10.74
N GLY A 568 7.04 -14.72 -11.07
CA GLY A 568 6.52 -14.60 -12.43
C GLY A 568 6.03 -15.92 -13.00
N ASP A 569 4.77 -15.96 -13.44
CA ASP A 569 4.09 -17.15 -13.93
C ASP A 569 4.69 -17.63 -15.26
N ILE A 570 4.85 -18.94 -15.41
CA ILE A 570 5.30 -19.59 -16.65
C ILE A 570 4.10 -20.31 -17.29
N PRO A 571 3.89 -20.23 -18.61
CA PRO A 571 2.83 -20.98 -19.27
C PRO A 571 2.93 -22.49 -19.01
N ALA A 572 1.79 -23.13 -18.70
CA ALA A 572 1.72 -24.58 -18.60
C ALA A 572 1.80 -25.27 -19.98
N ASP A 573 1.40 -24.55 -21.03
CA ASP A 573 1.54 -24.97 -22.42
C ASP A 573 3.02 -24.91 -22.86
N ARG A 574 3.58 -26.06 -23.25
CA ARG A 574 5.01 -26.18 -23.58
C ARG A 574 5.40 -25.35 -24.79
N GLU A 575 4.53 -25.24 -25.79
CA GLU A 575 4.79 -24.45 -26.99
C GLU A 575 4.81 -22.95 -26.63
N ALA A 576 3.87 -22.49 -25.81
CA ALA A 576 3.83 -21.12 -25.32
C ALA A 576 5.07 -20.77 -24.50
N ALA A 577 5.48 -21.66 -23.58
CA ALA A 577 6.68 -21.46 -22.77
C ALA A 577 7.95 -21.36 -23.63
N ALA A 578 8.06 -22.16 -24.69
CA ALA A 578 9.19 -22.12 -25.63
C ALA A 578 9.17 -20.85 -26.51
N LEU A 579 8.00 -20.33 -26.88
CA LEU A 579 7.85 -19.14 -27.72
C LEU A 579 8.01 -17.82 -26.96
N LEU A 580 7.79 -17.81 -25.65
CA LEU A 580 7.76 -16.59 -24.84
C LEU A 580 9.03 -15.72 -24.98
N PRO A 581 10.27 -16.25 -24.91
CA PRO A 581 11.47 -15.44 -25.09
C PRO A 581 11.54 -14.77 -26.47
N ALA A 582 11.19 -15.50 -27.54
CA ALA A 582 11.18 -14.96 -28.89
C ALA A 582 10.10 -13.87 -29.07
N ALA A 583 8.94 -14.04 -28.44
CA ALA A 583 7.88 -13.04 -28.44
C ALA A 583 8.32 -11.75 -27.73
N LEU A 584 9.01 -11.86 -26.59
CA LEU A 584 9.57 -10.70 -25.88
C LEU A 584 10.60 -9.95 -26.71
N SER A 585 11.55 -10.68 -27.31
CA SER A 585 12.56 -10.07 -28.20
C SER A 585 11.91 -9.36 -29.39
N ARG A 586 10.85 -9.94 -29.96
CA ARG A 586 10.12 -9.31 -31.07
C ARG A 586 9.35 -8.06 -30.63
N LEU A 587 8.72 -8.06 -29.46
CA LEU A 587 8.06 -6.87 -28.91
C LEU A 587 9.05 -5.75 -28.56
N ALA A 588 10.26 -6.10 -28.14
CA ALA A 588 11.32 -5.13 -27.88
C ALA A 588 11.83 -4.47 -29.16
N ALA A 589 11.85 -5.21 -30.28
CA ALA A 589 12.29 -4.73 -31.60
C ALA A 589 11.21 -3.94 -32.35
N LEU A 590 9.94 -4.24 -32.11
CA LEU A 590 8.82 -3.38 -32.52
C LEU A 590 8.84 -2.08 -31.71
#